data_AF-A0A2M8AT69-F1
#
_entry.id   AF-A0A2M8AT69-F1
#
_cell.length_a   1.000
_cell.length_b   1.000
_cell.length_c   1.000
_cell.angle_alpha   90.00
_cell.angle_beta   90.00
_cell.angle_gamma   90.00
#
_symmetry.space_group_name_H-M   'P 1'
#
loop_
_entity.id
_entity.type
_entity.pdbx_description
1 polymer ?
#
loop_
_entity_poly.entity_id
_entity_poly.type
_entity_poly.pdbx_seq_one_letter_code
_entity_poly.pdbx_strand_id
1 'polypeptide(L)'
;MKTIARLLFYIIFIWLLSACGTPQQYPTSEFIPTEFVPTEPPAITNVENASIAPELNSIAPNFTLNDTHGNTYDLWGLRGYPVLVNFWATWCGPCLEELPALQAIFNRYQSDGLIILAINGDGESFSDIDNYRQENGLSFPLLIDTDESAPASYQIGAFPTSFFVDRNGIIQYINYGSLDEQGFDDILNSTILVGNSSYLAIDLPGNVWSVDISEPHVYNYSILSDDIFSNFTVQTDVEINNNAHEYHGLFFRQQDDKNFYSFRITPDGFFEFDVWHSGDYSFDTILGPTQSDYIYRGVGQTNTLKVVTNNENFDLYINGQYVGSISDTNFQSGKVGVISCTCDGSNATSATFYNFSLIDQP
;
A
#
# COMPACT_ATOMS: atom_id res chain seq x y z
N MET A 1 -31.00 -53.74 -23.87
CA MET A 1 -30.10 -52.56 -23.92
C MET A 1 -30.78 -51.19 -23.81
N LYS A 2 -32.11 -51.07 -23.57
CA LYS A 2 -32.78 -49.76 -23.38
C LYS A 2 -33.34 -49.50 -21.97
N THR A 3 -33.12 -50.42 -21.02
CA THR A 3 -33.66 -50.32 -19.65
C THR A 3 -32.59 -50.05 -18.58
N ILE A 4 -31.30 -50.23 -18.90
CA ILE A 4 -30.19 -49.97 -17.97
C ILE A 4 -29.72 -48.49 -18.05
N ALA A 5 -29.96 -47.82 -19.18
CA ALA A 5 -29.60 -46.40 -19.36
C ALA A 5 -30.56 -45.41 -18.66
N ARG A 6 -31.74 -45.85 -18.18
CA ARG A 6 -32.68 -45.00 -17.42
C ARG A 6 -32.47 -45.07 -15.90
N LEU A 7 -31.81 -46.10 -15.38
CA LEU A 7 -31.50 -46.21 -13.95
C LEU A 7 -30.24 -45.41 -13.56
N LEU A 8 -29.27 -45.29 -14.48
CA LEU A 8 -28.04 -44.51 -14.25
C LEU A 8 -28.27 -42.99 -14.25
N PHE A 9 -29.33 -42.50 -14.91
CA PHE A 9 -29.65 -41.07 -14.94
C PHE A 9 -30.35 -40.59 -13.66
N TYR A 10 -31.08 -41.47 -12.95
CA TYR A 10 -31.76 -41.13 -11.69
C TYR A 10 -30.86 -41.22 -10.46
N ILE A 11 -29.79 -42.02 -10.50
CA ILE A 11 -28.83 -42.12 -9.39
C ILE A 11 -27.84 -40.94 -9.38
N ILE A 12 -27.56 -40.34 -10.55
CA ILE A 12 -26.71 -39.15 -10.67
C ILE A 12 -27.46 -37.86 -10.27
N PHE A 13 -28.79 -37.84 -10.38
CA PHE A 13 -29.60 -36.66 -10.00
C PHE A 13 -29.96 -36.59 -8.50
N ILE A 14 -29.78 -37.68 -7.75
CA ILE A 14 -30.00 -37.72 -6.29
C ILE A 14 -28.70 -37.40 -5.51
N TRP A 15 -27.53 -37.44 -6.16
CA TRP A 15 -26.26 -37.01 -5.55
C TRP A 15 -25.94 -35.52 -5.73
N LEU A 16 -26.77 -34.76 -6.45
CA LEU A 16 -26.59 -33.31 -6.66
C LEU A 16 -27.49 -32.42 -5.77
N LEU A 17 -28.26 -32.99 -4.84
CA LEU A 17 -29.17 -32.26 -3.94
C LEU A 17 -28.86 -32.46 -2.44
N SER A 18 -27.64 -32.88 -2.09
CA SER A 18 -27.17 -32.91 -0.69
C SER A 18 -26.04 -31.91 -0.40
N ALA A 19 -25.81 -30.95 -1.30
CA ALA A 19 -24.97 -29.78 -1.01
C ALA A 19 -25.77 -28.73 -0.22
N CYS A 20 -26.27 -29.11 0.96
CA CYS A 20 -26.64 -28.13 1.96
C CYS A 20 -25.36 -27.84 2.75
N GLY A 21 -24.68 -26.76 2.39
CA GLY A 21 -23.58 -26.24 3.18
C GLY A 21 -24.06 -26.04 4.60
N THR A 22 -23.48 -26.79 5.54
CA THR A 22 -23.54 -26.45 6.96
C THR A 22 -23.07 -25.00 7.10
N PRO A 23 -23.77 -24.13 7.83
CA PRO A 23 -23.26 -22.80 8.11
C PRO A 23 -21.87 -22.97 8.73
N GLN A 24 -20.83 -22.48 8.04
CA GLN A 24 -19.51 -22.46 8.61
C GLN A 24 -19.59 -21.61 9.87
N GLN A 25 -19.32 -22.23 11.00
CA GLN A 25 -19.07 -21.50 12.23
C GLN A 25 -17.84 -20.64 12.00
N TYR A 26 -18.02 -19.33 12.12
CA TYR A 26 -16.93 -18.37 12.10
C TYR A 26 -15.99 -18.70 13.27
N PRO A 27 -14.67 -18.78 13.05
CA PRO A 27 -13.72 -18.94 14.13
C PRO A 27 -13.83 -17.71 15.04
N THR A 28 -14.25 -17.95 16.27
CA THR A 28 -14.20 -16.98 17.36
C THR A 28 -12.75 -16.66 17.70
N SER A 29 -12.40 -15.37 17.68
CA SER A 29 -11.45 -14.73 18.59
C SER A 29 -10.15 -15.50 18.89
N GLU A 30 -9.20 -15.52 17.95
CA GLU A 30 -7.81 -15.95 18.23
C GLU A 30 -6.73 -15.00 17.67
N PHE A 31 -7.10 -13.83 17.14
CA PHE A 31 -6.14 -12.78 16.71
C PHE A 31 -6.28 -11.49 17.52
N ILE A 32 -6.39 -11.60 18.85
CA ILE A 32 -6.10 -10.48 19.73
C ILE A 32 -4.80 -10.81 20.47
N PRO A 33 -3.67 -10.15 20.15
CA PRO A 33 -2.51 -10.14 21.03
C PRO A 33 -2.97 -9.63 22.40
N THR A 34 -2.98 -10.51 23.38
CA THR A 34 -3.19 -10.13 24.78
C THR A 34 -1.90 -9.48 25.24
N GLU A 35 -2.01 -8.22 25.70
CA GLU A 35 -0.94 -7.28 26.08
C GLU A 35 -0.43 -6.34 24.97
N PHE A 36 -1.29 -5.39 24.57
CA PHE A 36 -0.82 -4.08 24.14
C PHE A 36 -0.41 -3.29 25.39
N VAL A 37 0.89 -3.09 25.59
CA VAL A 37 1.40 -2.09 26.53
C VAL A 37 1.40 -0.76 25.79
N PRO A 38 0.62 0.26 26.20
CA PRO A 38 0.67 1.56 25.56
C PRO A 38 2.06 2.16 25.78
N THR A 39 2.87 2.25 24.73
CA THR A 39 4.01 3.17 24.76
C THR A 39 3.46 4.57 24.61
N GLU A 40 3.63 5.38 25.66
CA GLU A 40 3.25 6.79 25.68
C GLU A 40 3.75 7.48 24.40
N PRO A 41 2.86 8.17 23.65
CA PRO A 41 3.28 8.93 22.48
C PRO A 41 4.35 9.96 22.88
N PRO A 42 5.35 10.25 22.03
CA PRO A 42 6.28 11.32 22.30
C PRO A 42 5.49 12.62 22.52
N ALA A 43 5.71 13.25 23.67
CA ALA A 43 5.04 14.49 24.05
C ALA A 43 5.28 15.58 23.00
N ILE A 44 4.25 15.88 22.21
CA ILE A 44 4.25 17.01 21.28
C ILE A 44 3.94 18.26 22.12
N THR A 45 4.98 18.89 22.67
CA THR A 45 4.84 20.19 23.31
C THR A 45 4.76 21.27 22.24
N ASN A 46 3.54 21.67 21.89
CA ASN A 46 3.08 23.05 21.63
C ASN A 46 1.69 23.00 20.97
N VAL A 47 0.64 22.90 21.78
CA VAL A 47 -0.73 23.18 21.35
C VAL A 47 -1.06 24.60 21.82
N GLU A 48 -0.90 25.56 20.91
CA GLU A 48 -1.53 26.88 21.05
C GLU A 48 -2.54 27.02 19.89
N ASN A 49 -3.80 27.25 20.28
CA ASN A 49 -5.02 27.17 19.47
C ASN A 49 -5.03 28.03 18.20
N ALA A 50 -5.29 27.35 17.07
CA ALA A 50 -6.40 27.67 16.17
C ALA A 50 -6.82 26.36 15.50
N SER A 51 -8.06 25.90 15.72
CA SER A 51 -8.59 24.75 14.99
C SER A 51 -8.70 25.17 13.52
N ILE A 52 -7.86 24.60 12.67
CA ILE A 52 -7.95 24.71 11.21
C ILE A 52 -8.68 23.45 10.74
N ALA A 53 -9.62 23.59 9.80
CA ALA A 53 -10.33 22.44 9.26
C ALA A 53 -9.30 21.50 8.64
N PRO A 54 -9.45 20.17 8.74
CA PRO A 54 -8.51 19.25 8.12
C PRO A 54 -8.43 19.52 6.62
N GLU A 55 -7.22 19.68 6.12
CA GLU A 55 -6.96 19.98 4.71
C GLU A 55 -6.56 18.71 3.96
N LEU A 56 -6.74 18.72 2.64
CA LEU A 56 -6.19 17.70 1.76
C LEU A 56 -4.67 17.57 1.98
N ASN A 57 -4.15 16.35 1.96
CA ASN A 57 -2.75 16.00 2.22
C ASN A 57 -2.24 16.29 3.65
N SER A 58 -3.14 16.46 4.62
CA SER A 58 -2.79 16.60 6.04
C SER A 58 -3.11 15.34 6.84
N ILE A 59 -2.50 15.21 8.03
CA ILE A 59 -2.81 14.10 8.95
C ILE A 59 -4.25 14.25 9.44
N ALA A 60 -5.03 13.17 9.33
CA ALA A 60 -6.38 13.13 9.85
C ALA A 60 -6.40 13.29 11.39
N PRO A 61 -7.24 14.21 11.95
CA PRO A 61 -7.40 14.33 13.40
C PRO A 61 -7.78 12.99 14.04
N ASN A 62 -7.17 12.64 15.17
CA ASN A 62 -7.51 11.39 15.83
C ASN A 62 -8.89 11.46 16.51
N PHE A 63 -9.52 10.31 16.66
CA PHE A 63 -10.64 10.10 17.56
C PHE A 63 -10.59 8.67 18.11
N THR A 64 -11.24 8.45 19.24
CA THR A 64 -11.46 7.12 19.80
C THR A 64 -12.93 6.96 20.15
N LEU A 65 -13.67 6.15 19.40
CA LEU A 65 -15.12 5.99 19.52
C LEU A 65 -15.53 4.52 19.54
N ASN A 66 -16.70 4.23 20.08
CA ASN A 66 -17.28 2.89 20.08
C ASN A 66 -18.30 2.75 18.94
N ASP A 67 -18.37 1.56 18.34
CA ASP A 67 -19.42 1.20 17.41
C ASP A 67 -20.68 0.64 18.11
N THR A 68 -21.73 0.47 17.33
CA THR A 68 -23.00 -0.17 17.75
C THR A 68 -22.87 -1.64 18.17
N HIS A 69 -21.75 -2.31 17.89
CA HIS A 69 -21.44 -3.66 18.37
C HIS A 69 -20.60 -3.67 19.66
N GLY A 70 -20.17 -2.49 20.15
CA GLY A 70 -19.34 -2.32 21.33
C GLY A 70 -17.84 -2.41 21.07
N ASN A 71 -17.39 -2.43 19.82
CA ASN A 71 -15.98 -2.39 19.46
C ASN A 71 -15.47 -0.94 19.53
N THR A 72 -14.25 -0.75 20.05
CA THR A 72 -13.58 0.55 20.09
C THR A 72 -12.66 0.72 18.88
N TYR A 73 -12.76 1.87 18.21
CA TYR A 73 -11.90 2.26 17.10
C TYR A 73 -11.10 3.50 17.46
N ASP A 74 -9.79 3.43 17.27
CA ASP A 74 -8.86 4.56 17.34
C ASP A 74 -8.31 4.80 15.93
N LEU A 75 -8.56 5.97 15.34
CA LEU A 75 -8.22 6.21 13.94
C LEU A 75 -6.71 6.06 13.69
N TRP A 76 -5.86 6.61 14.56
CA TRP A 76 -4.41 6.51 14.41
C TRP A 76 -3.89 5.07 14.60
N GLY A 77 -4.56 4.27 15.41
CA GLY A 77 -4.31 2.82 15.55
C GLY A 77 -4.62 2.02 14.27
N LEU A 78 -5.33 2.60 13.31
CA LEU A 78 -5.64 1.98 12.01
C LEU A 78 -4.64 2.34 10.90
N ARG A 79 -3.56 3.07 11.20
CA ARG A 79 -2.45 3.26 10.24
C ARG A 79 -1.95 1.90 9.74
N GLY A 80 -1.66 1.83 8.44
CA GLY A 80 -1.43 0.60 7.68
C GLY A 80 -2.63 0.19 6.82
N TYR A 81 -3.83 0.68 7.14
CA TYR A 81 -5.07 0.42 6.40
C TYR A 81 -5.64 1.71 5.79
N PRO A 82 -6.22 1.66 4.57
CA PRO A 82 -7.04 2.75 4.08
C PRO A 82 -8.35 2.83 4.87
N VAL A 83 -8.76 4.04 5.25
CA VAL A 83 -9.94 4.28 6.08
C VAL A 83 -10.85 5.33 5.43
N LEU A 84 -12.12 5.01 5.23
CA LEU A 84 -13.16 5.96 4.84
C LEU A 84 -13.91 6.41 6.10
N VAL A 85 -13.73 7.67 6.49
CA VAL A 85 -14.45 8.29 7.61
C VAL A 85 -15.65 9.06 7.07
N ASN A 86 -16.86 8.68 7.47
CA ASN A 86 -18.10 9.34 7.05
C ASN A 86 -18.81 9.94 8.25
N PHE A 87 -19.26 11.19 8.15
CA PHE A 87 -20.04 11.86 9.17
C PHE A 87 -21.50 11.97 8.74
N TRP A 88 -22.43 11.50 9.56
CA TRP A 88 -23.86 11.43 9.24
C TRP A 88 -24.76 11.63 10.48
N ALA A 89 -26.07 11.69 10.25
CA ALA A 89 -27.11 11.73 11.29
C ALA A 89 -28.40 11.02 10.82
N THR A 90 -29.23 10.49 11.74
CA THR A 90 -30.42 9.71 11.39
C THR A 90 -31.54 10.56 10.78
N TRP A 91 -31.55 11.86 11.03
CA TRP A 91 -32.51 12.81 10.45
C TRP A 91 -32.03 13.40 9.11
N CYS A 92 -30.78 13.14 8.71
CA CYS A 92 -30.17 13.67 7.49
C CYS A 92 -30.59 12.84 6.28
N GLY A 93 -31.62 13.30 5.55
CA GLY A 93 -32.14 12.62 4.35
C GLY A 93 -31.05 12.17 3.35
N PRO A 94 -30.15 13.08 2.87
CA PRO A 94 -29.07 12.70 1.95
C PRO A 94 -28.10 11.66 2.53
N CYS A 95 -27.87 11.67 3.84
CA CYS A 95 -27.05 10.65 4.51
C CYS A 95 -27.70 9.27 4.41
N LEU A 96 -29.02 9.20 4.66
CA LEU A 96 -29.76 7.94 4.58
C LEU A 96 -29.78 7.37 3.16
N GLU A 97 -29.71 8.23 2.14
CA GLU A 97 -29.56 7.82 0.74
C GLU A 97 -28.15 7.29 0.42
N GLU A 98 -27.12 7.79 1.12
CA GLU A 98 -25.71 7.42 0.94
C GLU A 98 -25.33 6.11 1.66
N LEU A 99 -25.90 5.82 2.83
CA LEU A 99 -25.52 4.65 3.64
C LEU A 99 -25.68 3.28 2.93
N PRO A 100 -26.73 3.03 2.11
CA PRO A 100 -26.80 1.82 1.28
C PRO A 100 -25.64 1.71 0.29
N ALA A 101 -25.19 2.83 -0.29
CA ALA A 101 -24.03 2.84 -1.17
C ALA A 101 -22.75 2.48 -0.39
N LEU A 102 -22.55 3.06 0.81
CA LEU A 102 -21.45 2.68 1.70
C LEU A 102 -21.48 1.19 2.07
N GLN A 103 -22.67 0.60 2.25
CA GLN A 103 -22.79 -0.85 2.50
C GLN A 103 -22.34 -1.68 1.29
N ALA A 104 -22.65 -1.24 0.07
CA ALA A 104 -22.18 -1.91 -1.15
C ALA A 104 -20.65 -1.82 -1.28
N ILE A 105 -20.08 -0.66 -0.97
CA ILE A 105 -18.63 -0.42 -0.96
C ILE A 105 -17.94 -1.28 0.11
N PHE A 106 -18.48 -1.33 1.33
CA PHE A 106 -17.97 -2.20 2.39
C PHE A 106 -17.93 -3.66 1.94
N ASN A 107 -19.03 -4.16 1.40
CA ASN A 107 -19.11 -5.54 0.91
C ASN A 107 -18.05 -5.86 -0.15
N ARG A 108 -17.68 -4.87 -0.96
CA ARG A 108 -16.75 -5.02 -2.07
C ARG A 108 -15.28 -4.96 -1.64
N TYR A 109 -14.91 -3.98 -0.81
CA TYR A 109 -13.50 -3.67 -0.53
C TYR A 109 -13.02 -4.08 0.86
N GLN A 110 -13.90 -4.55 1.75
CA GLN A 110 -13.46 -4.99 3.10
C GLN A 110 -12.42 -6.11 3.05
N SER A 111 -12.52 -7.04 2.09
CA SER A 111 -11.53 -8.12 1.91
C SER A 111 -10.18 -7.61 1.43
N ASP A 112 -10.18 -6.45 0.79
CA ASP A 112 -8.98 -5.79 0.24
C ASP A 112 -8.35 -4.85 1.29
N GLY A 113 -8.92 -4.80 2.49
CA GLY A 113 -8.41 -4.08 3.65
C GLY A 113 -8.97 -2.68 3.85
N LEU A 114 -10.01 -2.27 3.09
CA LEU A 114 -10.70 -0.99 3.35
C LEU A 114 -11.50 -1.07 4.65
N ILE A 115 -11.29 -0.08 5.52
CA ILE A 115 -12.08 0.12 6.74
C ILE A 115 -13.03 1.29 6.51
N ILE A 116 -14.31 1.12 6.83
CA ILE A 116 -15.30 2.21 6.81
C ILE A 116 -15.70 2.52 8.24
N LEU A 117 -15.60 3.79 8.65
CA LEU A 117 -16.03 4.29 9.95
C LEU A 117 -17.10 5.37 9.74
N ALA A 118 -18.37 5.00 9.92
CA ALA A 118 -19.49 5.93 9.80
C ALA A 118 -19.85 6.50 11.17
N ILE A 119 -19.38 7.72 11.45
CA ILE A 119 -19.57 8.44 12.70
C ILE A 119 -20.91 9.16 12.68
N ASN A 120 -21.82 8.75 13.58
CA ASN A 120 -22.98 9.56 13.89
C ASN A 120 -22.52 10.74 14.76
N GLY A 121 -22.52 11.94 14.18
CA GLY A 121 -21.86 13.13 14.74
C GLY A 121 -22.80 14.21 15.28
N ASP A 122 -24.02 13.87 15.67
CA ASP A 122 -25.05 14.82 16.14
C ASP A 122 -25.56 14.50 17.55
N GLY A 123 -24.75 13.79 18.35
CA GLY A 123 -25.09 13.50 19.75
C GLY A 123 -26.21 12.47 19.95
N GLU A 124 -26.55 11.68 18.92
CA GLU A 124 -27.69 10.76 18.98
C GLU A 124 -27.42 9.54 19.87
N SER A 125 -28.49 8.90 20.36
CA SER A 125 -28.37 7.78 21.28
C SER A 125 -27.96 6.49 20.56
N PHE A 126 -27.28 5.59 21.27
CA PHE A 126 -27.00 4.23 20.80
C PHE A 126 -28.25 3.55 20.21
N SER A 127 -29.41 3.72 20.88
CA SER A 127 -30.64 3.04 20.46
C SER A 127 -31.12 3.51 19.11
N ASP A 128 -31.01 4.81 18.81
CA ASP A 128 -31.48 5.36 17.54
C ASP A 128 -30.61 4.87 16.38
N ILE A 129 -29.30 4.89 16.60
CA ILE A 129 -28.29 4.45 15.61
C ILE A 129 -28.37 2.94 15.38
N ASP A 130 -28.47 2.12 16.44
CA ASP A 130 -28.52 0.67 16.32
C ASP A 130 -29.86 0.18 15.74
N ASN A 131 -30.98 0.84 16.05
CA ASN A 131 -32.26 0.55 15.39
C ASN A 131 -32.14 0.79 13.88
N TYR A 132 -31.58 1.94 13.47
CA TYR A 132 -31.39 2.25 12.05
C TYR A 132 -30.49 1.21 11.36
N ARG A 133 -29.38 0.83 12.00
CA ARG A 133 -28.46 -0.22 11.52
C ARG A 133 -29.20 -1.53 11.25
N GLN A 134 -30.02 -1.98 12.20
CA GLN A 134 -30.76 -3.25 12.10
C GLN A 134 -31.82 -3.20 11.00
N GLU A 135 -32.59 -2.10 10.92
CA GLU A 135 -33.64 -1.94 9.91
C GLU A 135 -33.10 -1.92 8.48
N ASN A 136 -31.89 -1.37 8.29
CA ASN A 136 -31.26 -1.21 6.97
C ASN A 136 -30.19 -2.27 6.67
N GLY A 137 -29.96 -3.22 7.58
CA GLY A 137 -29.02 -4.32 7.37
C GLY A 137 -27.56 -3.85 7.23
N LEU A 138 -27.19 -2.76 7.91
CA LEU A 138 -25.83 -2.22 7.87
C LEU A 138 -24.89 -3.07 8.74
N SER A 139 -23.71 -3.35 8.20
CA SER A 139 -22.72 -4.26 8.79
C SER A 139 -21.32 -3.64 8.95
N PHE A 140 -21.04 -2.50 8.31
CA PHE A 140 -19.85 -1.72 8.60
C PHE A 140 -19.96 -1.03 9.98
N PRO A 141 -18.83 -0.63 10.58
CA PRO A 141 -18.82 0.11 11.84
C PRO A 141 -19.60 1.43 11.80
N LEU A 142 -20.70 1.49 12.55
CA LEU A 142 -21.42 2.72 12.85
C LEU A 142 -20.97 3.21 14.22
N LEU A 143 -20.14 4.26 14.25
CA LEU A 143 -19.55 4.83 15.46
C LEU A 143 -20.50 5.84 16.10
N ILE A 144 -20.49 5.87 17.42
CA ILE A 144 -21.39 6.68 18.24
C ILE A 144 -20.58 7.80 18.88
N ASP A 145 -20.88 9.04 18.51
CA ASP A 145 -20.24 10.22 19.07
C ASP A 145 -21.25 11.11 19.81
N THR A 146 -21.51 10.77 21.08
CA THR A 146 -22.48 11.50 21.90
C THR A 146 -22.01 12.87 22.38
N ASP A 147 -20.70 13.17 22.29
CA ASP A 147 -20.13 14.43 22.74
C ASP A 147 -19.71 15.36 21.59
N GLU A 148 -19.92 14.92 20.35
CA GLU A 148 -19.65 15.66 19.11
C GLU A 148 -18.18 16.09 18.98
N SER A 149 -17.26 15.38 19.64
CA SER A 149 -15.84 15.72 19.64
C SER A 149 -15.19 15.47 18.28
N ALA A 150 -15.55 14.38 17.59
CA ALA A 150 -15.03 14.09 16.27
C ALA A 150 -15.48 15.12 15.21
N PRO A 151 -16.79 15.42 15.01
CA PRO A 151 -17.21 16.41 14.04
C PRO A 151 -16.69 17.82 14.38
N ALA A 152 -16.52 18.16 15.66
CA ALA A 152 -15.86 19.41 16.06
C ALA A 152 -14.39 19.46 15.61
N SER A 153 -13.63 18.38 15.83
CA SER A 153 -12.21 18.32 15.42
C SER A 153 -12.01 18.35 13.89
N TYR A 154 -12.99 17.84 13.14
CA TYR A 154 -13.02 17.87 11.69
C TYR A 154 -13.73 19.11 11.10
N GLN A 155 -14.28 19.99 11.95
CA GLN A 155 -15.05 21.18 11.56
C GLN A 155 -16.20 20.87 10.61
N ILE A 156 -16.96 19.82 10.92
CA ILE A 156 -18.09 19.39 10.10
C ILE A 156 -19.19 20.43 10.18
N GLY A 157 -19.42 21.13 9.06
CA GLY A 157 -20.48 22.14 8.93
C GLY A 157 -21.74 21.62 8.27
N ALA A 158 -21.71 20.41 7.68
CA ALA A 158 -22.85 19.79 7.00
C ALA A 158 -22.68 18.26 6.94
N PHE A 159 -23.81 17.57 6.92
CA PHE A 159 -23.88 16.13 6.68
C PHE A 159 -24.52 15.81 5.31
N PRO A 160 -24.09 14.73 4.62
CA PRO A 160 -22.91 13.94 4.97
C PRO A 160 -21.62 14.65 4.55
N THR A 161 -20.53 14.31 5.23
CA THR A 161 -19.16 14.69 4.82
C THR A 161 -18.28 13.45 4.97
N SER A 162 -17.51 13.13 3.94
CA SER A 162 -16.65 11.93 3.90
C SER A 162 -15.19 12.30 3.69
N PHE A 163 -14.29 11.62 4.38
CA PHE A 163 -12.85 11.75 4.25
C PHE A 163 -12.27 10.39 3.88
N PHE A 164 -11.50 10.32 2.80
CA PHE A 164 -10.68 9.15 2.54
C PHE A 164 -9.29 9.39 3.11
N VAL A 165 -8.88 8.51 4.02
CA VAL A 165 -7.60 8.53 4.74
C VAL A 165 -6.76 7.36 4.26
N ASP A 166 -5.53 7.61 3.83
CA ASP A 166 -4.62 6.57 3.38
C ASP A 166 -3.99 5.78 4.54
N ARG A 167 -3.15 4.80 4.18
CA ARG A 167 -2.44 3.92 5.12
C ARG A 167 -1.49 4.69 6.05
N ASN A 168 -1.06 5.89 5.70
CA ASN A 168 -0.20 6.73 6.54
C ASN A 168 -1.01 7.61 7.50
N GLY A 169 -2.33 7.61 7.39
CA GLY A 169 -3.22 8.48 8.15
C GLY A 169 -3.36 9.87 7.53
N ILE A 170 -3.07 10.02 6.24
CA ILE A 170 -3.16 11.29 5.51
C ILE A 170 -4.49 11.36 4.75
N ILE A 171 -5.17 12.51 4.80
CA ILE A 171 -6.41 12.76 4.07
C ILE A 171 -6.09 12.95 2.59
N GLN A 172 -6.52 12.00 1.75
CA GLN A 172 -6.31 12.05 0.30
C GLN A 172 -7.56 12.49 -0.47
N TYR A 173 -8.73 12.52 0.19
CA TYR A 173 -9.94 13.08 -0.39
C TYR A 173 -10.88 13.63 0.69
N ILE A 174 -11.60 14.70 0.34
CA ILE A 174 -12.67 15.28 1.16
C ILE A 174 -13.89 15.47 0.27
N ASN A 175 -15.00 14.83 0.64
CA ASN A 175 -16.28 14.99 -0.01
C ASN A 175 -17.27 15.72 0.89
N TYR A 176 -17.96 16.71 0.34
CA TYR A 176 -19.08 17.38 0.99
C TYR A 176 -20.38 17.02 0.25
N GLY A 177 -21.39 16.55 0.99
CA GLY A 177 -22.65 16.07 0.41
C GLY A 177 -22.63 14.56 0.13
N SER A 178 -23.75 14.04 -0.36
CA SER A 178 -23.94 12.61 -0.57
C SER A 178 -23.28 12.10 -1.84
N LEU A 179 -22.80 10.86 -1.79
CA LEU A 179 -22.32 10.10 -2.93
C LEU A 179 -23.20 8.87 -3.15
N ASP A 180 -23.29 8.44 -4.41
CA ASP A 180 -23.79 7.12 -4.75
C ASP A 180 -22.63 6.11 -4.83
N GLU A 181 -22.96 4.84 -5.14
CA GLU A 181 -21.94 3.78 -5.26
C GLU A 181 -20.84 4.15 -6.26
N GLN A 182 -21.21 4.72 -7.41
CA GLN A 182 -20.25 5.10 -8.43
C GLN A 182 -19.35 6.23 -7.96
N GLY A 183 -19.88 7.23 -7.26
CA GLY A 183 -19.09 8.31 -6.68
C GLY A 183 -18.04 7.80 -5.68
N PHE A 184 -18.42 6.86 -4.82
CA PHE A 184 -17.45 6.20 -3.94
C PHE A 184 -16.45 5.34 -4.70
N ASP A 185 -16.88 4.56 -5.69
CA ASP A 185 -15.96 3.81 -6.53
C ASP A 185 -15.00 4.73 -7.28
N ASP A 186 -15.45 5.89 -7.75
CA ASP A 186 -14.58 6.84 -8.43
C ASP A 186 -13.55 7.42 -7.47
N ILE A 187 -13.94 7.76 -6.24
CA ILE A 187 -13.00 8.22 -5.20
C ILE A 187 -12.05 7.10 -4.82
N LEU A 188 -12.56 5.92 -4.49
CA LEU A 188 -11.75 4.79 -4.07
C LEU A 188 -10.87 4.32 -5.21
N ASN A 189 -11.34 4.22 -6.45
CA ASN A 189 -10.44 3.91 -7.56
C ASN A 189 -9.48 5.06 -7.82
N SER A 190 -9.87 6.32 -7.70
CA SER A 190 -8.94 7.47 -7.83
C SER A 190 -8.04 7.71 -6.62
N THR A 191 -8.12 6.88 -5.57
CA THR A 191 -7.27 6.99 -4.36
C THR A 191 -6.63 5.66 -3.93
N ILE A 192 -7.21 4.52 -4.32
CA ILE A 192 -6.76 3.12 -4.15
C ILE A 192 -6.15 2.59 -5.46
N LEU A 193 -6.71 2.93 -6.64
CA LEU A 193 -6.14 2.59 -7.96
C LEU A 193 -5.41 3.77 -8.63
N VAL A 194 -5.51 4.96 -8.06
CA VAL A 194 -4.75 6.14 -8.46
C VAL A 194 -4.19 6.75 -7.17
N GLY A 195 -2.94 6.46 -6.83
CA GLY A 195 -2.18 7.43 -6.05
C GLY A 195 -2.01 8.65 -6.95
N ASN A 196 -2.97 9.57 -6.94
CA ASN A 196 -3.07 10.56 -8.00
C ASN A 196 -1.99 11.63 -7.84
N SER A 197 -1.11 11.65 -8.85
CA SER A 197 -0.03 12.59 -8.97
C SER A 197 -0.50 14.03 -8.76
N SER A 198 0.29 14.88 -8.10
CA SER A 198 1.56 15.30 -8.71
C SER A 198 2.75 14.37 -8.52
N TYR A 199 2.62 13.34 -7.69
CA TYR A 199 3.64 12.33 -7.46
C TYR A 199 3.04 10.91 -7.48
N LEU A 200 3.47 10.06 -8.42
CA LEU A 200 3.31 8.61 -8.29
C LEU A 200 4.19 8.15 -7.11
N ALA A 201 3.58 7.94 -5.95
CA ALA A 201 4.23 7.40 -4.76
C ALA A 201 3.83 5.93 -4.56
N ILE A 202 4.75 5.02 -4.87
CA ILE A 202 4.63 3.58 -4.66
C ILE A 202 5.39 3.23 -3.40
N ASP A 203 4.65 3.05 -2.31
CA ASP A 203 5.19 2.59 -1.03
C ASP A 203 4.68 1.17 -0.77
N LEU A 204 5.60 0.21 -0.78
CA LEU A 204 5.29 -1.23 -0.62
C LEU A 204 6.06 -1.79 0.59
N PRO A 205 5.81 -1.29 1.81
CA PRO A 205 6.46 -1.77 3.02
C PRO A 205 5.97 -3.20 3.31
N GLY A 206 6.91 -4.13 3.51
CA GLY A 206 6.62 -5.54 3.77
C GLY A 206 6.34 -6.42 2.53
N ASN A 207 6.21 -5.86 1.32
CA ASN A 207 6.25 -6.69 0.12
C ASN A 207 7.67 -7.22 -0.11
N VAL A 208 7.76 -8.47 -0.52
CA VAL A 208 9.02 -9.19 -0.68
C VAL A 208 9.12 -9.71 -2.11
N TRP A 209 10.24 -9.36 -2.77
CA TRP A 209 10.63 -9.93 -4.06
C TRP A 209 11.92 -10.70 -3.86
N SER A 210 11.90 -11.98 -4.16
CA SER A 210 13.11 -12.81 -4.17
C SER A 210 13.50 -13.08 -5.61
N VAL A 211 14.76 -12.82 -5.93
CA VAL A 211 15.34 -13.14 -7.22
C VAL A 211 16.33 -14.27 -7.03
N ASP A 212 15.97 -15.46 -7.51
CA ASP A 212 16.84 -16.64 -7.50
C ASP A 212 17.28 -16.96 -8.93
N ILE A 213 18.59 -16.89 -9.19
CA ILE A 213 19.20 -17.22 -10.48
C ILE A 213 20.06 -18.46 -10.27
N SER A 214 19.87 -19.47 -11.12
CA SER A 214 20.60 -20.76 -11.05
C SER A 214 21.38 -21.09 -12.32
N GLU A 215 21.57 -20.09 -13.20
CA GLU A 215 22.32 -20.19 -14.44
C GLU A 215 23.30 -19.00 -14.55
N PRO A 216 24.52 -19.19 -15.09
CA PRO A 216 25.49 -18.11 -15.27
C PRO A 216 25.14 -17.22 -16.47
N HIS A 217 25.57 -15.95 -16.44
CA HIS A 217 25.31 -14.93 -17.48
C HIS A 217 23.83 -14.68 -17.72
N VAL A 218 23.05 -14.65 -16.65
CA VAL A 218 21.63 -14.33 -16.66
C VAL A 218 21.39 -13.19 -15.69
N TYR A 219 20.63 -12.18 -16.11
CA TYR A 219 19.95 -11.29 -15.17
C TYR A 219 18.48 -11.65 -15.09
N ASN A 220 17.90 -11.34 -13.95
CA ASN A 220 16.47 -11.40 -13.73
C ASN A 220 16.06 -10.11 -13.04
N TYR A 221 14.92 -9.57 -13.45
CA TYR A 221 14.40 -8.33 -12.93
C TYR A 221 12.92 -8.46 -12.62
N SER A 222 12.44 -7.61 -11.71
CA SER A 222 11.02 -7.45 -11.43
C SER A 222 10.68 -5.97 -11.55
N ILE A 223 9.73 -5.68 -12.43
CA ILE A 223 9.18 -4.33 -12.60
C ILE A 223 8.29 -4.04 -11.38
N LEU A 224 8.52 -2.90 -10.73
CA LEU A 224 7.73 -2.46 -9.57
C LEU A 224 6.46 -1.72 -9.99
N SER A 225 6.53 -1.00 -11.11
CA SER A 225 5.39 -0.37 -11.77
C SER A 225 5.56 -0.32 -13.27
N ASP A 226 4.44 -0.50 -13.97
CA ASP A 226 4.35 -0.32 -15.42
C ASP A 226 4.33 1.16 -15.85
N ASP A 227 4.27 2.09 -14.90
CA ASP A 227 4.35 3.54 -15.15
C ASP A 227 5.75 3.99 -15.59
N ILE A 228 5.79 5.16 -16.23
CA ILE A 228 7.00 5.75 -16.80
C ILE A 228 7.38 6.99 -15.99
N PHE A 229 8.57 6.98 -15.40
CA PHE A 229 9.06 8.02 -14.50
C PHE A 229 10.22 8.80 -15.12
N SER A 230 10.18 10.12 -15.06
CA SER A 230 11.28 11.00 -15.50
C SER A 230 12.17 11.42 -14.33
N ASN A 231 11.65 12.19 -13.38
CA ASN A 231 12.33 12.50 -12.12
C ASN A 231 11.65 11.70 -11.03
N PHE A 232 12.42 11.14 -10.10
CA PHE A 232 11.89 10.28 -9.06
C PHE A 232 12.96 10.03 -8.01
N THR A 233 12.51 9.69 -6.82
CA THR A 233 13.30 9.04 -5.78
C THR A 233 12.85 7.60 -5.66
N VAL A 234 13.74 6.63 -5.88
CA VAL A 234 13.48 5.21 -5.59
C VAL A 234 14.37 4.73 -4.45
N GLN A 235 13.82 3.91 -3.57
CA GLN A 235 14.51 3.28 -2.46
C GLN A 235 14.04 1.83 -2.28
N THR A 236 14.95 0.95 -1.90
CA THR A 236 14.66 -0.43 -1.49
C THR A 236 15.70 -0.92 -0.49
N ASP A 237 15.29 -1.83 0.38
CA ASP A 237 16.20 -2.67 1.15
C ASP A 237 16.53 -3.93 0.34
N VAL A 238 17.82 -4.24 0.21
CA VAL A 238 18.34 -5.46 -0.42
C VAL A 238 19.07 -6.30 0.63
N GLU A 239 18.60 -7.53 0.83
CA GLU A 239 19.28 -8.57 1.58
C GLU A 239 19.87 -9.59 0.60
N ILE A 240 21.19 -9.73 0.58
CA ILE A 240 21.87 -10.68 -0.31
C ILE A 240 21.92 -12.04 0.37
N ASN A 241 21.30 -13.05 -0.26
CA ASN A 241 21.03 -14.35 0.35
C ASN A 241 22.16 -15.37 0.18
N ASN A 242 23.16 -15.06 -0.65
CA ASN A 242 24.35 -15.91 -0.81
C ASN A 242 25.62 -15.09 -0.99
N ASN A 243 26.75 -15.78 -1.05
CA ASN A 243 28.08 -15.18 -1.12
C ASN A 243 28.63 -15.07 -2.55
N ALA A 244 27.77 -15.18 -3.58
CA ALA A 244 28.21 -14.92 -4.93
C ALA A 244 28.67 -13.47 -5.04
N HIS A 245 29.79 -13.22 -5.71
CA HIS A 245 30.33 -11.87 -5.92
C HIS A 245 29.59 -11.20 -7.08
N GLU A 246 28.27 -11.10 -6.94
CA GLU A 246 27.36 -10.66 -7.98
C GLU A 246 26.58 -9.45 -7.52
N TYR A 247 26.12 -8.68 -8.50
CA TYR A 247 25.49 -7.39 -8.29
C TYR A 247 23.97 -7.49 -8.16
N HIS A 248 23.46 -6.82 -7.12
CA HIS A 248 22.04 -6.74 -6.78
C HIS A 248 21.64 -5.29 -6.52
N GLY A 249 20.47 -4.89 -6.98
CA GLY A 249 19.98 -3.56 -6.67
C GLY A 249 18.81 -3.12 -7.52
N LEU A 250 18.84 -1.84 -7.87
CA LEU A 250 17.78 -1.15 -8.59
C LEU A 250 18.11 -1.10 -10.08
N PHE A 251 17.09 -1.24 -10.92
CA PHE A 251 17.13 -0.75 -12.29
C PHE A 251 16.09 0.36 -12.46
N PHE A 252 16.35 1.29 -13.38
CA PHE A 252 15.45 2.41 -13.62
C PHE A 252 15.62 2.99 -15.03
N ARG A 253 14.61 3.77 -15.44
CA ARG A 253 14.43 4.28 -16.81
C ARG A 253 14.49 3.20 -17.88
N GLN A 254 13.88 2.06 -17.60
CA GLN A 254 13.80 0.97 -18.55
C GLN A 254 12.92 1.34 -19.75
N GLN A 255 13.48 1.21 -20.96
CA GLN A 255 12.78 1.36 -22.24
C GLN A 255 12.19 0.03 -22.72
N ASP A 256 12.97 -1.04 -22.56
CA ASP A 256 12.65 -2.42 -22.95
C ASP A 256 13.48 -3.40 -22.09
N ASP A 257 13.46 -4.68 -22.44
CA ASP A 257 14.17 -5.73 -21.71
C ASP A 257 15.70 -5.55 -21.67
N LYS A 258 16.28 -4.61 -22.44
CA LYS A 258 17.74 -4.48 -22.66
C LYS A 258 18.29 -3.10 -22.35
N ASN A 259 17.42 -2.09 -22.31
CA ASN A 259 17.82 -0.69 -22.23
C ASN A 259 17.32 -0.08 -20.93
N PHE A 260 18.23 0.09 -19.96
CA PHE A 260 17.96 0.67 -18.64
C PHE A 260 19.25 1.10 -17.94
N TYR A 261 19.14 1.88 -16.86
CA TYR A 261 20.23 2.07 -15.92
C TYR A 261 20.11 1.11 -14.75
N SER A 262 21.23 0.79 -14.10
CA SER A 262 21.22 0.06 -12.83
C SER A 262 22.14 0.68 -11.80
N PHE A 263 21.73 0.66 -10.53
CA PHE A 263 22.58 0.95 -9.38
C PHE A 263 22.57 -0.25 -8.44
N ARG A 264 23.73 -0.87 -8.27
CA ARG A 264 23.84 -2.21 -7.69
C ARG A 264 24.99 -2.31 -6.69
N ILE A 265 24.88 -3.25 -5.76
CA ILE A 265 25.92 -3.60 -4.79
C ILE A 265 26.23 -5.09 -4.78
N THR A 266 27.39 -5.44 -4.24
CA THR A 266 27.84 -6.81 -4.00
C THR A 266 27.96 -7.10 -2.50
N PRO A 267 27.94 -8.38 -2.08
CA PRO A 267 28.08 -8.73 -0.66
C PRO A 267 29.48 -8.44 -0.08
N ASP A 268 30.50 -8.23 -0.92
CA ASP A 268 31.86 -7.84 -0.51
C ASP A 268 32.09 -6.32 -0.47
N GLY A 269 31.05 -5.52 -0.71
CA GLY A 269 31.04 -4.09 -0.43
C GLY A 269 31.48 -3.20 -1.59
N PHE A 270 31.24 -3.63 -2.82
CA PHE A 270 31.37 -2.80 -4.01
C PHE A 270 30.02 -2.30 -4.48
N PHE A 271 30.01 -1.14 -5.13
CA PHE A 271 28.87 -0.65 -5.87
C PHE A 271 29.25 -0.22 -7.28
N GLU A 272 28.28 -0.30 -8.17
CA GLU A 272 28.37 0.14 -9.57
C GLU A 272 27.10 0.85 -10.01
N PHE A 273 27.28 1.77 -10.96
CA PHE A 273 26.23 2.35 -11.78
C PHE A 273 26.55 2.11 -13.24
N ASP A 274 25.59 1.53 -13.95
CA ASP A 274 25.76 1.06 -15.30
C ASP A 274 24.62 1.52 -16.19
N VAL A 275 24.91 1.62 -17.47
CA VAL A 275 23.92 1.77 -18.54
C VAL A 275 23.92 0.53 -19.42
N TRP A 276 22.75 -0.06 -19.58
CA TRP A 276 22.52 -1.30 -20.33
C TRP A 276 21.97 -0.96 -21.71
N HIS A 277 22.52 -1.60 -22.74
CA HIS A 277 22.24 -1.25 -24.13
C HIS A 277 22.01 -2.45 -25.06
N SER A 278 22.10 -3.68 -24.55
CA SER A 278 22.22 -4.86 -25.42
C SER A 278 21.54 -6.10 -24.84
N GLY A 279 21.07 -6.95 -25.75
CA GLY A 279 20.50 -8.26 -25.42
C GLY A 279 21.52 -9.37 -25.17
N ASP A 280 22.80 -9.03 -25.08
CA ASP A 280 23.90 -9.96 -24.82
C ASP A 280 24.53 -9.75 -23.43
N TYR A 281 23.78 -9.15 -22.51
CA TYR A 281 24.19 -8.91 -21.12
C TYR A 281 25.34 -7.89 -20.98
N SER A 282 25.66 -7.14 -22.03
CA SER A 282 26.68 -6.08 -21.95
C SER A 282 26.10 -4.75 -21.47
N PHE A 283 26.87 -4.09 -20.62
CA PHE A 283 26.58 -2.78 -20.07
C PHE A 283 27.88 -1.96 -20.05
N ASP A 284 27.74 -0.64 -20.06
CA ASP A 284 28.85 0.29 -19.84
C ASP A 284 28.77 0.80 -18.40
N THR A 285 29.84 0.59 -17.63
CA THR A 285 29.93 1.12 -16.26
C THR A 285 30.29 2.60 -16.29
N ILE A 286 29.40 3.43 -15.75
CA ILE A 286 29.60 4.89 -15.66
C ILE A 286 30.31 5.26 -14.36
N LEU A 287 29.97 4.58 -13.26
CA LEU A 287 30.62 4.76 -11.96
C LEU A 287 30.86 3.41 -11.29
N GLY A 288 32.10 3.16 -10.88
CA GLY A 288 32.50 1.92 -10.22
C GLY A 288 33.29 0.96 -11.11
N PRO A 289 33.61 -0.24 -10.63
CA PRO A 289 33.37 -0.72 -9.26
C PRO A 289 34.09 0.13 -8.21
N THR A 290 33.36 0.57 -7.19
CA THR A 290 33.92 1.34 -6.08
C THR A 290 33.63 0.63 -4.76
N GLN A 291 34.67 0.38 -3.96
CA GLN A 291 34.48 -0.12 -2.61
C GLN A 291 33.92 0.98 -1.70
N SER A 292 32.92 0.64 -0.89
CA SER A 292 32.32 1.56 0.08
C SER A 292 32.33 0.96 1.49
N ASP A 293 32.62 1.81 2.48
CA ASP A 293 32.49 1.47 3.91
C ASP A 293 31.04 1.62 4.40
N TYR A 294 30.16 2.19 3.57
CA TYR A 294 28.74 2.33 3.88
C TYR A 294 27.93 1.08 3.54
N ILE A 295 28.51 0.09 2.86
CA ILE A 295 27.86 -1.20 2.58
C ILE A 295 28.13 -2.15 3.74
N TYR A 296 27.07 -2.66 4.35
CA TYR A 296 27.13 -3.78 5.30
C TYR A 296 27.41 -5.07 4.52
N ARG A 297 28.59 -5.65 4.78
CA ARG A 297 29.15 -6.76 4.00
C ARG A 297 28.74 -8.12 4.58
N GLY A 298 28.56 -9.09 3.70
CA GLY A 298 28.27 -10.48 4.05
C GLY A 298 26.81 -10.88 3.80
N VAL A 299 26.60 -12.19 3.79
CA VAL A 299 25.30 -12.81 3.53
C VAL A 299 24.31 -12.45 4.64
N GLY A 300 23.07 -12.15 4.25
CA GLY A 300 21.99 -11.77 5.17
C GLY A 300 22.15 -10.36 5.74
N GLN A 301 23.11 -9.56 5.26
CA GLN A 301 23.14 -8.14 5.56
C GLN A 301 22.17 -7.41 4.64
N THR A 302 21.30 -6.62 5.26
CA THR A 302 20.38 -5.71 4.58
C THR A 302 21.08 -4.39 4.30
N ASN A 303 20.99 -3.90 3.08
CA ASN A 303 21.45 -2.57 2.71
C ASN A 303 20.32 -1.79 2.04
N THR A 304 20.13 -0.54 2.42
CA THR A 304 19.18 0.35 1.75
C THR A 304 19.88 1.03 0.57
N LEU A 305 19.38 0.84 -0.63
CA LEU A 305 19.80 1.58 -1.82
C LEU A 305 18.78 2.64 -2.15
N LYS A 306 19.26 3.85 -2.48
CA LYS A 306 18.41 4.94 -2.93
C LYS A 306 19.04 5.68 -4.11
N VAL A 307 18.20 5.99 -5.10
CA VAL A 307 18.54 6.83 -6.25
C VAL A 307 17.58 8.00 -6.29
N VAL A 308 18.10 9.22 -6.38
CA VAL A 308 17.31 10.45 -6.61
C VAL A 308 17.66 10.96 -7.99
N THR A 309 16.65 11.14 -8.84
CA THR A 309 16.83 11.58 -10.22
C THR A 309 16.27 12.98 -10.42
N ASN A 310 17.05 13.81 -11.12
CA ASN A 310 16.65 15.16 -11.50
C ASN A 310 17.18 15.44 -12.91
N ASN A 311 16.31 15.29 -13.89
CA ASN A 311 16.58 15.32 -15.32
C ASN A 311 17.68 14.31 -15.68
N GLU A 312 18.81 14.76 -16.21
CA GLU A 312 19.94 13.89 -16.55
C GLU A 312 20.84 13.53 -15.35
N ASN A 313 20.52 14.00 -14.13
CA ASN A 313 21.34 13.76 -12.94
C ASN A 313 20.78 12.65 -12.05
N PHE A 314 21.67 11.85 -11.48
CA PHE A 314 21.37 10.73 -10.58
C PHE A 314 22.23 10.84 -9.33
N ASP A 315 21.63 11.09 -8.18
CA ASP A 315 22.31 11.06 -6.88
C ASP A 315 22.10 9.70 -6.20
N LEU A 316 23.19 9.10 -5.74
CA LEU A 316 23.24 7.73 -5.25
C LEU A 316 23.50 7.71 -3.75
N TYR A 317 22.74 6.87 -3.04
CA TYR A 317 22.84 6.70 -1.61
C TYR A 317 22.84 5.23 -1.22
N ILE A 318 23.66 4.88 -0.24
CA ILE A 318 23.73 3.56 0.39
C ILE A 318 23.60 3.75 1.89
N ASN A 319 22.64 3.08 2.52
CA ASN A 319 22.38 3.18 3.97
C ASN A 319 22.26 4.64 4.45
N GLY A 320 21.57 5.45 3.65
CA GLY A 320 21.37 6.88 3.89
C GLY A 320 22.59 7.78 3.64
N GLN A 321 23.75 7.22 3.29
CA GLN A 321 24.97 7.97 2.99
C GLN A 321 25.10 8.22 1.48
N TYR A 322 25.43 9.45 1.11
CA TYR A 322 25.71 9.82 -0.29
C TYR A 322 27.01 9.16 -0.77
N VAL A 323 26.97 8.49 -1.93
CA VAL A 323 28.13 7.76 -2.50
C VAL A 323 28.59 8.30 -3.85
N GLY A 324 27.77 9.10 -4.54
CA GLY A 324 28.15 9.69 -5.82
C GLY A 324 26.98 10.33 -6.55
N SER A 325 27.32 11.07 -7.61
CA SER A 325 26.35 11.65 -8.54
C SER A 325 26.85 11.45 -9.96
N ILE A 326 25.93 11.23 -10.88
CA ILE A 326 26.19 10.92 -12.28
C ILE A 326 25.31 11.83 -13.13
N SER A 327 25.82 12.28 -14.26
CA SER A 327 25.02 12.94 -15.29
C SER A 327 25.13 12.15 -16.58
N ASP A 328 23.99 11.68 -17.09
CA ASP A 328 23.91 10.89 -18.32
C ASP A 328 22.56 11.10 -19.04
N THR A 329 22.59 11.08 -20.38
CA THR A 329 21.44 11.43 -21.23
C THR A 329 20.94 10.26 -22.08
N ASN A 330 21.40 9.03 -21.86
CA ASN A 330 20.95 7.88 -22.66
C ASN A 330 19.44 7.64 -22.54
N PHE A 331 18.87 7.72 -21.32
CA PHE A 331 17.45 7.55 -21.08
C PHE A 331 16.89 8.67 -20.18
N GLN A 332 15.81 9.34 -20.62
CA GLN A 332 15.20 10.47 -19.90
C GLN A 332 14.04 10.07 -18.98
N SER A 333 13.35 8.98 -19.28
CA SER A 333 12.28 8.42 -18.47
C SER A 333 12.16 6.93 -18.69
N GLY A 334 11.46 6.19 -17.84
CA GLY A 334 11.16 4.77 -18.07
C GLY A 334 10.67 4.05 -16.82
N LYS A 335 10.55 2.73 -16.90
CA LYS A 335 10.10 1.91 -15.76
C LYS A 335 11.19 1.75 -14.70
N VAL A 336 10.77 1.44 -13.48
CA VAL A 336 11.63 1.25 -12.31
C VAL A 336 11.40 -0.13 -11.71
N GLY A 337 12.47 -0.76 -11.23
CA GLY A 337 12.36 -2.04 -10.56
C GLY A 337 13.64 -2.52 -9.89
N VAL A 338 13.71 -3.82 -9.64
CA VAL A 338 14.89 -4.48 -9.07
C VAL A 338 15.50 -5.48 -10.02
N ILE A 339 16.81 -5.65 -9.88
CA ILE A 339 17.60 -6.52 -10.72
C ILE A 339 18.61 -7.29 -9.88
N SER A 340 18.83 -8.54 -10.26
CA SER A 340 20.01 -9.31 -9.89
C SER A 340 20.62 -9.89 -11.16
N CYS A 341 21.94 -10.03 -11.22
CA CYS A 341 22.62 -10.66 -12.34
C CYS A 341 23.66 -11.67 -11.87
N THR A 342 23.93 -12.68 -12.70
CA THR A 342 25.14 -13.53 -12.66
C THR A 342 26.14 -13.11 -13.76
N CYS A 343 26.31 -11.80 -13.92
CA CYS A 343 26.99 -11.20 -15.07
C CYS A 343 28.50 -11.48 -15.03
N ASP A 344 29.06 -11.61 -13.83
CA ASP A 344 30.48 -11.90 -13.62
C ASP A 344 30.78 -13.40 -13.68
N GLY A 345 29.78 -14.21 -14.08
CA GLY A 345 29.92 -15.62 -14.42
C GLY A 345 29.72 -16.57 -13.25
N SER A 346 29.17 -16.12 -12.12
CA SER A 346 28.76 -17.04 -11.04
C SER A 346 27.66 -17.99 -11.50
N ASN A 347 27.67 -19.22 -10.99
CA ASN A 347 26.68 -20.23 -11.38
C ASN A 347 25.27 -19.94 -10.84
N ALA A 348 25.17 -19.16 -9.76
CA ALA A 348 23.91 -18.82 -9.13
C ALA A 348 24.08 -17.53 -8.30
N THR A 349 22.99 -16.78 -8.15
CA THR A 349 22.91 -15.68 -7.20
C THR A 349 21.50 -15.56 -6.61
N SER A 350 21.37 -14.95 -5.44
CA SER A 350 20.08 -14.77 -4.77
C SER A 350 20.07 -13.53 -3.91
N ALA A 351 19.02 -12.72 -4.05
CA ALA A 351 18.74 -11.59 -3.19
C ALA A 351 17.25 -11.43 -2.94
N THR A 352 16.94 -10.88 -1.76
CA THR A 352 15.59 -10.53 -1.33
C THR A 352 15.50 -9.01 -1.24
N PHE A 353 14.45 -8.45 -1.83
CA PHE A 353 14.19 -7.02 -1.82
C PHE A 353 12.88 -6.73 -1.10
N TYR A 354 12.84 -5.67 -0.30
CA TYR A 354 11.66 -5.25 0.45
C TYR A 354 11.72 -3.77 0.83
N ASN A 355 10.70 -3.27 1.55
CA ASN A 355 10.59 -1.87 1.99
C ASN A 355 10.78 -0.86 0.86
N PHE A 356 10.06 -1.07 -0.23
CA PHE A 356 10.18 -0.23 -1.41
C PHE A 356 9.45 1.09 -1.25
N SER A 357 10.09 2.15 -1.70
CA SER A 357 9.49 3.47 -1.84
C SER A 357 9.95 4.09 -3.15
N LEU A 358 9.04 4.33 -4.10
CA LEU A 358 9.28 5.08 -5.33
C LEU A 358 8.37 6.30 -5.32
N ILE A 359 8.96 7.49 -5.36
CA ILE A 359 8.27 8.76 -5.32
C ILE A 359 8.66 9.50 -6.60
N ASP A 360 7.72 9.64 -7.53
CA ASP A 360 7.85 10.51 -8.71
C ASP A 360 8.18 11.94 -8.29
N GLN A 361 8.80 12.71 -9.17
CA GLN A 361 9.15 14.11 -8.94
C GLN A 361 8.81 14.89 -10.22
N PRO A 362 8.15 16.06 -10.12
CA PRO A 362 7.74 16.86 -11.25
C PRO A 362 8.90 17.58 -11.95
#